data_AF-A0A699ZDT9-F1
#
_entry.id   AF-A0A699ZDT9-F1
#
_cell.length_a   1.000
_cell.length_b   1.000
_cell.length_c   1.000
_cell.angle_alpha   90.00
_cell.angle_beta   90.00
_cell.angle_gamma   90.00
#
_symmetry.space_group_name_H-M   'P 1'
#
loop_
_entity.id
_entity.type
_entity.pdbx_description
1 polymer ?
#
loop_
_entity_poly.entity_id
_entity_poly.type
_entity_poly.pdbx_seq_one_letter_code
_entity_poly.pdbx_strand_id
1 'polypeptide(L)'
;MSDDSKVQQFVLLAKGARGKALADLISKATAAPGVYGFGELLASLNVAEVTKDDLAPFYSLLQLFAFGTWADYKAQSASLPQLNEQQSSKLKQLTVVSLALQTK
;
A
#
# COMPACT_ATOMS: atom_id res chain seq x y z
N MET A 1 -18.49 4.38 -8.80
CA MET A 1 -17.72 5.61 -9.10
C MET A 1 -17.36 6.30 -7.79
N SER A 2 -16.33 5.84 -7.03
CA SER A 2 -15.87 6.53 -5.80
C SER A 2 -14.46 6.12 -5.33
N ASP A 3 -13.95 4.97 -5.76
CA ASP A 3 -12.67 4.39 -5.30
C ASP A 3 -11.44 5.22 -5.72
N ASP A 4 -11.45 5.73 -6.95
CA ASP A 4 -10.37 6.54 -7.53
C ASP A 4 -10.15 7.87 -6.77
N SER A 5 -11.25 8.53 -6.38
CA SER A 5 -11.20 9.82 -5.69
C SER A 5 -10.49 9.74 -4.33
N LYS A 6 -10.61 8.61 -3.63
CA LYS A 6 -9.91 8.39 -2.35
C LYS A 6 -8.41 8.23 -2.56
N VAL A 7 -7.99 7.43 -3.54
CA VAL A 7 -6.59 7.26 -3.91
C VAL A 7 -5.97 8.61 -4.26
N GLN A 8 -6.65 9.38 -5.13
CA GLN A 8 -6.19 10.72 -5.54
C GLN A 8 -6.01 11.67 -4.35
N GLN A 9 -6.92 11.64 -3.37
CA GLN A 9 -6.77 12.43 -2.14
C GLN A 9 -5.55 11.98 -1.33
N PHE A 10 -5.34 10.67 -1.16
CA PHE A 10 -4.16 10.15 -0.47
C PHE A 10 -2.87 10.49 -1.21
N VAL A 11 -2.87 10.42 -2.55
CA VAL A 11 -1.74 10.83 -3.41
C VAL A 11 -1.40 12.31 -3.21
N LEU A 12 -2.40 13.19 -3.20
CA LEU A 12 -2.20 14.61 -2.98
C LEU A 12 -1.60 14.88 -1.59
N LEU A 13 -2.11 14.21 -0.57
CA LEU A 13 -1.58 14.30 0.79
C LEU A 13 -0.16 13.72 0.88
N ALA A 14 0.12 12.61 0.18
CA ALA A 14 1.43 11.96 0.15
C ALA A 14 2.53 12.86 -0.43
N LYS A 15 2.20 13.70 -1.43
CA LYS A 15 3.14 14.68 -2.00
C LYS A 15 3.62 15.71 -0.96
N GLY A 16 2.78 16.04 0.02
CA GLY A 16 3.11 16.95 1.12
C GLY A 16 3.54 16.25 2.41
N ALA A 17 3.18 14.98 2.58
CA ALA A 17 3.44 14.20 3.78
C ALA A 17 4.89 13.67 3.80
N ARG A 18 5.48 13.67 4.99
CA ARG A 18 6.87 13.25 5.25
C ARG A 18 6.95 12.53 6.58
N GLY A 19 7.93 11.63 6.72
CA GLY A 19 8.16 10.86 7.93
C GLY A 19 6.89 10.17 8.44
N LYS A 20 6.55 10.44 9.70
CA LYS A 20 5.42 9.83 10.40
C LYS A 20 4.06 10.07 9.73
N ALA A 21 3.88 11.21 9.07
CA ALA A 21 2.64 11.50 8.35
C ALA A 21 2.44 10.55 7.16
N LEU A 22 3.54 10.10 6.54
CA LEU A 22 3.52 9.14 5.45
C LEU A 22 3.13 7.74 5.94
N ALA A 23 3.69 7.29 7.06
CA ALA A 23 3.34 6.02 7.69
C ALA A 23 1.84 5.98 8.05
N ASP A 24 1.32 7.04 8.66
CA ASP A 24 -0.09 7.15 9.02
C ASP A 24 -0.99 7.12 7.78
N LEU A 25 -0.55 7.78 6.70
CA LEU A 25 -1.24 7.80 5.42
C LEU A 25 -1.27 6.42 4.75
N ILE A 26 -0.15 5.69 4.73
CA ILE A 26 -0.08 4.32 4.23
C ILE A 26 -0.99 3.40 5.03
N SER A 27 -0.97 3.52 6.36
CA SER A 27 -1.83 2.73 7.25
C SER A 27 -3.32 3.01 6.95
N LYS A 28 -3.71 4.29 6.84
CA LYS A 28 -5.07 4.69 6.46
C LYS A 28 -5.46 4.19 5.07
N ALA A 29 -4.59 4.34 4.08
CA ALA A 29 -4.87 3.94 2.69
C ALA A 29 -5.03 2.42 2.55
N THR A 30 -4.18 1.65 3.23
CA THR A 30 -4.21 0.17 3.20
C THR A 30 -5.40 -0.40 3.98
N ALA A 31 -5.85 0.29 5.05
CA ALA A 31 -7.08 -0.05 5.76
C ALA A 31 -8.36 0.43 5.04
N ALA A 32 -8.27 1.49 4.22
CA ALA A 32 -9.45 2.09 3.60
C ALA A 32 -10.11 1.15 2.57
N PRO A 33 -11.39 0.82 2.72
CA PRO A 33 -12.13 0.05 1.71
C PRO A 33 -12.28 0.88 0.43
N GLY A 34 -12.09 0.22 -0.72
CA GLY A 34 -12.14 0.83 -2.04
C GLY A 34 -10.86 1.53 -2.55
N VAL A 35 -9.82 1.68 -1.74
CA VAL A 35 -8.54 2.24 -2.21
C VAL A 35 -7.66 1.13 -2.81
N TYR A 36 -7.53 1.02 -4.13
CA TYR A 36 -6.70 -0.04 -4.75
C TYR A 36 -5.50 0.51 -5.55
N GLY A 37 -5.50 1.81 -5.85
CA GLY A 37 -4.43 2.49 -6.60
C GLY A 37 -3.19 2.81 -5.76
N PHE A 38 -2.57 1.81 -5.15
CA PHE A 38 -1.36 2.01 -4.33
C PHE A 38 -0.11 2.33 -5.16
N GLY A 39 -0.09 1.97 -6.44
CA GLY A 39 1.01 2.30 -7.36
C GLY A 39 1.19 3.81 -7.56
N GLU A 40 0.09 4.56 -7.72
CA GLU A 40 0.13 6.03 -7.81
C GLU A 40 0.55 6.67 -6.49
N LEU A 41 0.08 6.11 -5.37
CA LEU A 41 0.51 6.52 -4.05
C LEU A 41 2.02 6.40 -3.92
N LEU A 42 2.55 5.22 -4.25
CA LEU A 42 3.97 4.91 -4.19
C LEU A 42 4.79 5.81 -5.11
N ALA A 43 4.34 6.03 -6.34
CA ALA A 43 4.99 6.95 -7.28
C ALA A 43 4.99 8.42 -6.79
N SER A 44 4.06 8.76 -5.92
CA SER A 44 3.97 10.10 -5.31
C SER A 44 4.76 10.23 -4.01
N LEU A 45 5.25 9.12 -3.44
CA LEU A 45 6.11 9.15 -2.27
C LEU A 45 7.52 9.61 -2.63
N ASN A 46 8.10 10.43 -1.76
CA ASN A 46 9.49 10.83 -1.91
C ASN A 46 10.40 9.68 -1.46
N VAL A 47 11.21 9.14 -2.38
CA VAL A 47 12.16 8.05 -2.11
C VAL A 47 13.10 8.39 -0.95
N ALA A 48 13.47 9.67 -0.80
CA ALA A 48 14.32 10.15 0.30
C ALA A 48 13.69 10.09 1.70
N GLU A 49 12.36 10.01 1.79
CA GLU A 49 11.65 9.86 3.07
C GLU A 49 11.46 8.39 3.44
N VAL A 50 11.22 7.53 2.44
CA VAL A 50 11.02 6.08 2.65
C VAL A 50 12.31 5.31 2.89
N THR A 51 13.47 5.91 2.63
CA THR A 51 14.77 5.38 3.08
C THR A 51 15.02 5.54 4.57
N LYS A 52 14.14 6.22 5.32
CA LYS A 52 14.21 6.21 6.78
C LYS A 52 13.82 4.83 7.31
N ASP A 53 14.65 4.30 8.21
CA ASP A 53 14.49 2.96 8.80
C ASP A 53 13.09 2.73 9.39
N ASP A 54 12.53 3.78 10.00
CA ASP A 54 11.19 3.78 10.60
C ASP A 54 10.05 3.61 9.57
N LEU A 55 10.29 4.03 8.31
CA LEU A 55 9.33 3.94 7.20
C LEU A 55 9.59 2.74 6.27
N ALA A 56 10.78 2.16 6.30
CA ALA A 56 11.15 1.01 5.48
C ALA A 56 10.13 -0.15 5.52
N PRO A 57 9.62 -0.60 6.68
CA PRO A 57 8.61 -1.66 6.75
C PRO A 57 7.25 -1.23 6.15
N PHE A 58 6.84 0.03 6.35
CA PHE A 58 5.59 0.56 5.78
C PHE A 58 5.67 0.75 4.27
N TYR A 59 6.82 1.17 3.76
CA TYR A 59 7.05 1.31 2.34
C TYR A 59 7.08 -0.04 1.64
N SER A 60 7.76 -1.03 2.23
CA SER A 60 7.77 -2.40 1.71
C SER A 60 6.36 -2.99 1.68
N LEU A 61 5.55 -2.72 2.72
CA LEU A 61 4.14 -3.07 2.74
C LEU A 61 3.38 -2.41 1.59
N LEU A 62 3.59 -1.12 1.33
CA LEU A 62 2.93 -0.43 0.24
C LEU A 62 3.32 -0.98 -1.14
N GLN A 63 4.61 -1.28 -1.36
CA GLN A 63 5.09 -1.94 -2.58
C GLN A 63 4.39 -3.26 -2.82
N LEU A 64 4.20 -4.04 -1.75
CA LEU A 64 3.49 -5.30 -1.80
C LEU A 64 2.02 -5.15 -2.21
N PHE A 65 1.37 -4.08 -1.76
CA PHE A 65 -0.01 -3.79 -2.15
C PHE A 65 -0.11 -3.24 -3.57
N ALA A 66 0.93 -2.56 -4.06
CA ALA A 66 0.97 -2.03 -5.41
C ALA A 66 1.31 -3.09 -6.48
N PHE A 67 2.24 -3.99 -6.16
CA PHE A 67 2.83 -4.93 -7.14
C PHE A 67 2.90 -6.39 -6.66
N GLY A 68 2.72 -6.64 -5.37
CA GLY A 68 2.88 -7.95 -4.76
C GLY A 68 1.57 -8.73 -4.61
N THR A 69 1.69 -9.88 -3.94
CA THR A 69 0.58 -10.79 -3.68
C THR A 69 0.57 -11.24 -2.21
N TRP A 70 -0.51 -11.90 -1.81
CA TRP A 70 -0.63 -12.53 -0.49
C TRP A 70 0.49 -13.57 -0.22
N ALA A 71 1.02 -14.22 -1.26
CA ALA A 71 2.15 -15.14 -1.12
C ALA A 71 3.44 -14.39 -0.76
N ASP A 72 3.64 -13.25 -1.41
CA ASP A 72 4.79 -12.36 -1.23
C ASP A 72 4.80 -11.79 0.21
N TYR A 73 3.62 -11.41 0.74
CA TYR A 73 3.47 -11.08 2.17
C TYR A 73 3.92 -12.18 3.11
N LYS A 74 3.52 -13.42 2.81
CA LYS A 74 3.92 -14.56 3.65
C LYS A 74 5.42 -14.80 3.59
N ALA A 75 6.05 -14.60 2.42
CA ALA A 75 7.49 -14.70 2.27
C ALA A 75 8.24 -13.60 3.03
N GLN A 76 7.72 -12.36 3.03
CA GLN A 76 8.33 -11.21 3.70
C GLN A 76 7.78 -10.95 5.11
N SER A 77 7.03 -11.88 5.68
CA SER A 77 6.39 -11.74 6.99
C SER A 77 7.37 -11.48 8.15
N ALA A 78 8.66 -11.81 7.97
CA ALA A 78 9.73 -11.49 8.93
C ALA A 78 10.18 -10.02 8.90
N SER A 79 9.96 -9.30 7.79
CA SER A 79 10.39 -7.91 7.60
C SER A 79 9.23 -6.92 7.52
N LEU A 80 8.00 -7.41 7.39
CA LEU A 80 6.80 -6.59 7.27
C LEU A 80 6.06 -6.46 8.61
N PRO A 81 5.38 -5.33 8.85
CA PRO A 81 4.55 -5.16 10.02
C PRO A 81 3.29 -6.04 9.92
N GLN A 82 2.77 -6.43 11.08
CA GLN A 82 1.58 -7.27 11.16
C GLN A 82 0.37 -6.57 10.50
N LEU A 83 -0.23 -7.24 9.52
CA LEU A 83 -1.44 -6.74 8.87
C LEU A 83 -2.68 -6.91 9.74
N ASN A 84 -3.53 -5.89 9.78
CA ASN A 84 -4.87 -5.99 10.36
C ASN A 84 -5.81 -6.77 9.43
N GLU A 85 -6.97 -7.20 9.93
CA GLU A 85 -7.96 -7.97 9.16
C GLU A 85 -8.42 -7.26 7.88
N GLN A 86 -8.55 -5.93 7.95
CA GLN A 86 -8.93 -5.10 6.79
C GLN A 86 -7.84 -5.13 5.71
N GLN A 87 -6.58 -4.90 6.08
CA GLN A 87 -5.45 -4.93 5.17
C GLN A 87 -5.22 -6.34 4.60
N SER A 88 -5.43 -7.38 5.42
CA SER A 88 -5.30 -8.77 4.97
C SER A 88 -6.35 -9.13 3.92
N SER A 89 -7.60 -8.74 4.16
CA SER A 89 -8.69 -8.94 3.20
C SER A 89 -8.43 -8.19 1.90
N LYS A 90 -7.91 -6.97 2.02
CA LYS A 90 -7.52 -6.11 0.90
C LYS A 90 -6.43 -6.73 0.03
N LEU A 91 -5.35 -7.21 0.65
CA LEU A 91 -4.24 -7.82 -0.08
C LEU A 91 -4.69 -9.10 -0.81
N LYS A 92 -5.56 -9.89 -0.17
CA LYS A 92 -6.19 -11.05 -0.83
C LYS A 92 -7.04 -10.63 -2.03
N GLN A 93 -7.87 -9.59 -1.91
CA GLN A 93 -8.65 -9.06 -3.03
C GLN A 93 -7.76 -8.60 -4.19
N LEU A 94 -6.73 -7.81 -3.91
CA LEU A 94 -5.74 -7.37 -4.90
C LEU A 94 -5.07 -8.55 -5.59
N THR A 95 -4.67 -9.57 -4.81
CA THR A 95 -4.07 -10.80 -5.36
C THR A 95 -5.02 -11.51 -6.30
N VAL A 96 -6.29 -11.68 -5.92
CA VAL A 96 -7.31 -12.32 -6.76
C VAL A 96 -7.52 -11.52 -8.04
N VAL A 97 -7.61 -10.19 -7.97
CA VAL A 97 -7.75 -9.32 -9.14
C VAL A 97 -6.53 -9.43 -10.06
N SER A 98 -5.31 -9.34 -9.53
CA SER A 98 -4.08 -9.49 -10.30
C SER A 98 -3.97 -10.86 -10.98
N LEU A 99 -4.29 -11.94 -10.27
CA LEU A 99 -4.31 -13.30 -10.82
C LEU A 99 -5.40 -13.45 -11.90
N ALA A 100 -6.58 -12.88 -11.69
CA ALA A 100 -7.66 -12.88 -12.67
C ALA A 100 -7.28 -12.08 -13.93
N LEU A 101 -6.50 -11.00 -13.79
CA LEU A 101 -5.99 -10.23 -14.93
C LEU A 101 -4.86 -10.95 -15.69
N GLN A 102 -4.08 -11.80 -15.03
CA GLN A 102 -3.01 -12.59 -15.65
C GLN A 102 -3.53 -13.81 -16.44
N THR A 103 -4.77 -14.27 -16.21
CA THR A 103 -5.35 -15.37 -16.99
C THR A 103 -6.00 -14.80 -18.25
N LYS A 104 -5.21 -14.68 -19.32
CA LYS A 104 -5.70 -14.32 -20.67
C LYS A 104 -4.99 -15.15 -21.72
#